data_AF-A0A942H9E9-F1
#
_entry.id   AF-A0A942H9E9-F1
#
_cell.length_a   1.000
_cell.length_b   1.000
_cell.length_c   1.000
_cell.angle_alpha   90.00
_cell.angle_beta   90.00
_cell.angle_gamma   90.00
#
_symmetry.space_group_name_H-M   'P 1'
#
loop_
_entity.id
_entity.type
_entity.pdbx_description
1 polymer ?
#
loop_
_entity_poly.entity_id
_entity_poly.type
_entity_poly.pdbx_seq_one_letter_code
_entity_poly.pdbx_strand_id
1 'polypeptide(L)'
;MKAFLLASSLLLLTGAAQAQKVIRLYPGPAPGSENWKQPEKEYFSNIWQTQVVTNVVNPTLTAYLPDPATANGTAVIICPGGAFHALSINSEGNDVAKWLNTKGVAAFVLRYRLVQTSEDGVKEVMSKMSGSLGRTHHY
;
A
#
# COMPACT_ATOMS: atom_id res chain seq x y z
N MET A 1 50.33 12.64 28.85
CA MET A 1 50.18 12.02 27.51
C MET A 1 49.54 10.62 27.62
N LYS A 2 48.30 10.48 28.12
CA LYS A 2 47.57 9.18 28.18
C LYS A 2 46.03 9.35 28.16
N ALA A 3 45.52 10.44 27.61
CA ALA A 3 44.07 10.73 27.61
C ALA A 3 43.45 10.78 26.20
N PHE A 4 44.15 10.29 25.17
CA PHE A 4 43.70 10.39 23.77
C PHE A 4 43.25 9.06 23.14
N LEU A 5 43.19 7.95 23.90
CA LEU A 5 42.96 6.62 23.32
C LEU A 5 41.55 6.03 23.53
N LEU A 6 40.57 6.81 24.02
CA LEU A 6 39.20 6.33 24.28
C LEU A 6 38.13 6.99 23.39
N ALA A 7 38.52 7.63 22.29
CA ALA A 7 37.59 8.33 21.39
C ALA A 7 37.48 7.72 19.97
N SER A 8 38.04 6.54 19.71
CA SER A 8 38.15 5.99 18.33
C SER A 8 37.33 4.74 18.02
N SER A 9 36.44 4.24 18.90
CA SER A 9 35.72 2.98 18.63
C SER A 9 34.26 3.11 18.20
N LEU A 10 33.73 4.31 17.99
CA LEU A 10 32.37 4.46 17.43
C LEU A 10 32.43 4.77 15.93
N LEU A 11 33.06 3.88 15.17
CA LEU A 11 32.96 3.90 13.71
C LEU A 11 31.53 3.49 13.34
N LEU A 12 30.75 4.50 12.96
CA LEU A 12 29.33 4.39 12.62
C LEU A 12 29.09 3.34 11.53
N LEU A 13 28.29 2.32 11.84
CA LEU A 13 27.57 1.55 10.82
C LEU A 13 26.47 2.48 10.24
N THR A 14 26.82 3.29 9.24
CA THR A 14 25.79 3.96 8.42
C THR A 14 25.28 2.99 7.37
N GLY A 15 24.38 2.10 7.77
CA GLY A 15 23.56 1.36 6.81
C GLY A 15 22.62 2.33 6.11
N ALA A 16 22.70 2.42 4.78
CA ALA A 16 21.75 3.20 4.00
C ALA A 16 20.36 2.56 4.15
N ALA A 17 19.48 3.18 4.93
CA ALA A 17 18.08 2.79 4.99
C ALA A 17 17.44 3.13 3.64
N GLN A 18 17.30 2.15 2.76
CA GLN A 18 16.63 2.35 1.48
C GLN A 18 15.11 2.31 1.72
N ALA A 19 14.47 3.47 1.76
CA ALA A 19 13.02 3.55 1.75
C ALA A 19 12.48 3.01 0.42
N GLN A 20 11.26 2.48 0.45
CA GLN A 20 10.59 1.94 -0.72
C GLN A 20 10.34 3.02 -1.77
N LYS A 21 10.62 2.72 -3.04
CA LYS A 21 10.37 3.69 -4.13
C LYS A 21 8.87 3.77 -4.43
N VAL A 22 8.30 4.96 -4.26
CA VAL A 22 6.91 5.26 -4.62
C VAL A 22 6.87 6.08 -5.91
N ILE A 23 6.07 5.63 -6.88
CA ILE A 23 5.96 6.20 -8.22
C ILE A 23 4.54 6.73 -8.38
N ARG A 24 4.37 8.03 -8.65
CA ARG A 24 3.06 8.58 -9.03
C ARG A 24 2.71 8.14 -10.45
N LEU A 25 1.46 7.72 -10.65
CA LEU A 25 1.00 7.31 -11.98
C LEU A 25 0.82 8.49 -12.95
N TYR A 26 0.54 9.68 -12.41
CA TYR A 26 0.30 10.89 -13.19
C TYR A 26 1.17 12.04 -12.67
N PRO A 27 1.65 12.92 -13.57
CA PRO A 27 2.41 14.11 -13.18
C PRO A 27 1.53 15.20 -12.52
N GLY A 28 0.23 15.20 -12.83
CA GLY A 28 -0.77 16.11 -12.28
C GLY A 28 -1.99 15.35 -11.74
N PRO A 29 -3.15 16.01 -11.62
CA PRO A 29 -4.40 15.36 -11.24
C PRO A 29 -4.69 14.15 -12.12
N ALA A 30 -5.18 13.08 -11.51
CA ALA A 30 -5.48 11.87 -12.25
C ALA A 30 -6.72 12.10 -13.17
N PRO A 31 -6.66 11.67 -14.45
CA PRO A 31 -7.77 11.84 -15.38
C PRO A 31 -9.08 11.19 -14.89
N GLY A 32 -10.19 11.91 -15.00
CA GLY A 32 -11.52 11.50 -14.55
C GLY A 32 -11.79 11.71 -13.05
N SER A 33 -10.82 12.22 -12.30
CA SER A 33 -10.96 12.57 -10.87
C SER A 33 -10.28 13.90 -10.54
N GLU A 34 -10.20 14.81 -11.50
CA GLU A 34 -9.47 16.08 -11.39
C GLU A 34 -10.00 16.95 -10.24
N ASN A 35 -11.29 16.81 -9.92
CA ASN A 35 -11.98 17.55 -8.87
C ASN A 35 -12.04 16.82 -7.52
N TRP A 36 -11.49 15.61 -7.41
CA TRP A 36 -11.47 14.86 -6.15
C TRP A 36 -10.47 15.51 -5.18
N LYS A 37 -10.92 15.75 -3.95
CA LYS A 37 -10.16 16.48 -2.91
C LYS A 37 -10.24 15.81 -1.54
N GLN A 38 -10.88 14.65 -1.45
CA GLN A 38 -10.98 13.91 -0.21
C GLN A 38 -9.58 13.56 0.33
N PRO A 39 -9.36 13.64 1.65
CA PRO A 39 -8.08 13.23 2.23
C PRO A 39 -7.97 11.71 2.20
N GLU A 40 -6.85 11.21 1.68
CA GLU A 40 -6.46 9.81 1.81
C GLU A 40 -6.28 9.46 3.29
N LYS A 41 -6.76 8.29 3.70
CA LYS A 41 -6.63 7.80 5.08
C LYS A 41 -5.99 6.43 5.07
N GLU A 42 -5.12 6.18 6.04
CA GLU A 42 -4.52 4.87 6.30
C GLU A 42 -4.76 4.50 7.77
N TYR A 43 -5.31 3.31 8.02
CA TYR A 43 -5.67 2.87 9.37
C TYR A 43 -5.81 1.34 9.46
N PHE A 44 -5.76 0.81 10.68
CA PHE A 44 -6.00 -0.61 10.92
C PHE A 44 -7.50 -0.89 10.98
N SER A 45 -8.00 -1.76 10.10
CA SER A 45 -9.39 -2.20 10.12
C SER A 45 -9.58 -3.37 11.09
N ASN A 46 -10.39 -3.19 12.12
CA ASN A 46 -10.80 -4.28 13.01
C ASN A 46 -11.76 -5.28 12.35
N ILE A 47 -12.35 -4.94 11.20
CA ILE A 47 -13.27 -5.82 10.47
C ILE A 47 -12.48 -6.75 9.54
N TRP A 48 -11.49 -6.21 8.83
CA TRP A 48 -10.64 -6.98 7.91
C TRP A 48 -9.33 -7.45 8.54
N GLN A 49 -9.04 -7.06 9.79
CA GLN A 49 -7.85 -7.43 10.55
C GLN A 49 -6.54 -7.14 9.80
N THR A 50 -6.49 -6.00 9.12
CA THR A 50 -5.37 -5.59 8.25
C THR A 50 -5.31 -4.07 8.14
N GLN A 51 -4.15 -3.53 7.76
CA GLN A 51 -4.04 -2.11 7.39
C GLN A 51 -4.76 -1.88 6.08
N VAL A 52 -5.50 -0.77 6.02
CA VAL A 52 -6.27 -0.37 4.84
C VAL A 52 -5.98 1.07 4.46
N VAL A 53 -6.19 1.39 3.19
CA VAL A 53 -6.16 2.75 2.67
C VAL A 53 -7.52 3.08 2.07
N THR A 54 -8.07 4.26 2.38
CA THR A 54 -9.33 4.76 1.80
C THR A 54 -9.11 6.12 1.15
N ASN A 55 -10.06 6.56 0.31
CA ASN A 55 -10.08 7.92 -0.24
C ASN A 55 -8.86 8.31 -1.09
N VAL A 56 -8.18 7.36 -1.73
CA VAL A 56 -7.02 7.64 -2.59
C VAL A 56 -7.45 8.53 -3.76
N VAL A 57 -6.84 9.71 -3.86
CA VAL A 57 -7.01 10.64 -5.00
C VAL A 57 -5.83 10.55 -5.96
N ASN A 58 -4.62 10.43 -5.43
CA ASN A 58 -3.38 10.45 -6.20
C ASN A 58 -2.80 9.03 -6.30
N PRO A 59 -3.11 8.27 -7.37
CA PRO A 59 -2.73 6.88 -7.44
C PRO A 59 -1.20 6.71 -7.62
N THR A 60 -0.67 5.66 -6.99
CA THR A 60 0.77 5.37 -6.95
C THR A 60 1.08 3.88 -7.13
N LEU A 61 2.27 3.57 -7.60
CA LEU A 61 2.89 2.24 -7.52
C LEU A 61 4.02 2.27 -6.50
N THR A 62 3.98 1.36 -5.54
CA THR A 62 5.05 1.17 -4.55
C THR A 62 5.87 -0.04 -4.95
N ALA A 63 7.16 0.16 -5.26
CA ALA A 63 8.02 -0.85 -5.89
C ALA A 63 8.77 -1.71 -4.87
N TYR A 64 8.38 -2.98 -4.74
CA TYR A 64 9.04 -4.04 -3.99
C TYR A 64 9.99 -4.78 -4.93
N LEU A 65 11.29 -4.56 -4.74
CA LEU A 65 12.32 -5.22 -5.56
C LEU A 65 12.89 -6.42 -4.79
N PRO A 66 13.07 -7.58 -5.43
CA PRO A 66 13.74 -8.72 -4.83
C PRO A 66 15.22 -8.41 -4.64
N ASP A 67 15.91 -9.25 -3.86
CA ASP A 67 17.37 -9.23 -3.81
C ASP A 67 17.93 -9.40 -5.23
N PRO A 68 18.84 -8.51 -5.71
CA PRO A 68 19.45 -8.62 -7.03
C PRO A 68 20.04 -10.00 -7.34
N ALA A 69 20.57 -10.71 -6.35
CA ALA A 69 21.15 -12.04 -6.52
C ALA A 69 20.11 -13.13 -6.83
N THR A 70 18.84 -12.89 -6.50
CA THR A 70 17.72 -13.82 -6.72
C THR A 70 16.73 -13.34 -7.77
N ALA A 71 16.93 -12.13 -8.30
CA ALA A 71 16.03 -11.53 -9.28
C ALA A 71 15.95 -12.39 -10.55
N ASN A 72 14.71 -12.79 -10.90
CA ASN A 72 14.45 -13.71 -12.03
C ASN A 72 13.97 -12.98 -13.30
N GLY A 73 13.92 -11.65 -13.29
CA GLY A 73 13.47 -10.82 -14.40
C GLY A 73 11.95 -10.67 -14.56
N THR A 74 11.13 -11.31 -13.72
CA THR A 74 9.67 -11.18 -13.74
C THR A 74 9.19 -9.99 -12.93
N ALA A 75 8.14 -9.31 -13.41
CA ALA A 75 7.47 -8.22 -12.71
C ALA A 75 5.95 -8.44 -12.60
N VAL A 76 5.36 -8.07 -11.46
CA VAL A 76 3.91 -8.19 -11.18
C VAL A 76 3.39 -6.88 -10.60
N ILE A 77 2.25 -6.40 -11.10
CA ILE A 77 1.47 -5.33 -10.45
C ILE A 77 0.41 -5.98 -9.58
N ILE A 78 0.41 -5.66 -8.29
CA ILE A 78 -0.58 -6.14 -7.31
C ILE A 78 -1.64 -5.06 -7.13
N CYS A 79 -2.90 -5.44 -7.32
CA CYS A 79 -4.07 -4.58 -7.10
C CYS A 79 -4.81 -5.09 -5.85
N PRO A 80 -4.59 -4.50 -4.66
CA PRO A 80 -5.32 -4.87 -3.45
C PRO A 80 -6.83 -4.67 -3.65
N GLY A 81 -7.65 -5.56 -3.11
CA GLY A 81 -9.10 -5.48 -3.18
C GLY A 81 -9.71 -4.47 -2.21
N GLY A 82 -11.05 -4.44 -2.16
CA GLY A 82 -11.84 -3.53 -1.32
C GLY A 82 -12.88 -2.70 -2.09
N ALA A 83 -13.32 -3.19 -3.25
CA ALA A 83 -14.49 -2.72 -4.00
C ALA A 83 -14.49 -1.20 -4.31
N PHE A 84 -13.35 -0.63 -4.66
CA PHE A 84 -13.17 0.80 -4.96
C PHE A 84 -13.46 1.79 -3.83
N HIS A 85 -13.68 1.29 -2.62
CA HIS A 85 -13.93 2.11 -1.43
C HIS A 85 -12.76 2.05 -0.43
N ALA A 86 -12.07 0.91 -0.38
CA ALA A 86 -10.88 0.71 0.42
C ALA A 86 -9.86 -0.15 -0.36
N LEU A 87 -8.63 -0.16 0.12
CA LEU A 87 -7.57 -1.06 -0.29
C LEU A 87 -7.17 -1.91 0.91
N SER A 88 -7.20 -3.23 0.79
CA SER A 88 -6.59 -4.14 1.76
C SER A 88 -5.06 -4.12 1.64
N ILE A 89 -4.45 -2.95 1.92
CA ILE A 89 -3.11 -2.58 1.44
C ILE A 89 -2.02 -3.52 1.95
N ASN A 90 -2.17 -4.08 3.16
CA ASN A 90 -1.13 -4.92 3.73
C ASN A 90 -1.31 -6.39 3.33
N SER A 91 -2.42 -7.02 3.72
CA SER A 91 -2.64 -8.46 3.50
C SER A 91 -2.71 -8.86 2.02
N GLU A 92 -3.34 -8.04 1.17
CA GLU A 92 -3.47 -8.33 -0.28
C GLU A 92 -2.44 -7.58 -1.12
N GLY A 93 -1.77 -6.57 -0.55
CA GLY A 93 -0.74 -5.78 -1.21
C GLY A 93 0.66 -6.12 -0.71
N ASN A 94 1.10 -5.44 0.34
CA ASN A 94 2.48 -5.45 0.81
C ASN A 94 3.00 -6.84 1.17
N ASP A 95 2.18 -7.68 1.80
CA ASP A 95 2.60 -9.01 2.24
C ASP A 95 2.71 -9.98 1.06
N VAL A 96 1.82 -9.85 0.07
CA VAL A 96 1.93 -10.54 -1.22
C VAL A 96 3.18 -10.09 -1.97
N ALA A 97 3.49 -8.78 -1.96
CA ALA A 97 4.67 -8.23 -2.61
C ALA A 97 5.96 -8.76 -1.99
N LYS A 98 6.05 -8.79 -0.65
CA LYS A 98 7.18 -9.39 0.06
C LYS A 98 7.31 -10.87 -0.24
N TRP A 99 6.20 -11.61 -0.29
CA TRP A 99 6.22 -13.02 -0.65
C TRP A 99 6.74 -13.26 -2.08
N LEU A 100 6.28 -12.47 -3.05
CA LEU A 100 6.79 -12.51 -4.44
C LEU A 100 8.28 -12.19 -4.52
N ASN A 101 8.77 -11.22 -3.74
CA ASN A 101 10.20 -10.91 -3.67
C ASN A 101 11.03 -12.13 -3.23
N THR A 102 10.53 -12.98 -2.32
CA THR A 102 11.24 -14.22 -1.93
C THR A 102 11.38 -15.23 -3.07
N LYS A 103 10.62 -15.05 -4.15
CA LYS A 103 10.68 -15.86 -5.37
C LYS A 103 11.48 -15.19 -6.49
N GLY A 104 12.15 -14.07 -6.21
CA GLY A 104 12.92 -13.33 -7.20
C GLY A 104 12.07 -12.44 -8.11
N VAL A 105 10.79 -12.24 -7.80
CA VAL A 105 9.86 -11.45 -8.62
C VAL A 105 9.83 -10.01 -8.12
N ALA A 106 9.94 -9.03 -9.02
CA ALA A 106 9.67 -7.63 -8.72
C ALA A 106 8.16 -7.39 -8.61
N ALA A 107 7.71 -6.86 -7.48
CA ALA A 107 6.30 -6.58 -7.23
C ALA A 107 6.03 -5.08 -7.11
N PHE A 108 4.90 -4.61 -7.63
CA PHE A 108 4.50 -3.21 -7.56
C PHE A 108 3.09 -3.11 -7.00
N VAL A 109 2.94 -2.62 -5.77
CA VAL A 109 1.64 -2.49 -5.12
C VAL A 109 0.97 -1.22 -5.60
N LEU A 110 -0.20 -1.36 -6.23
CA LEU A 110 -1.00 -0.28 -6.75
C LEU A 110 -1.92 0.29 -5.67
N ARG A 111 -1.72 1.57 -5.33
CA ARG A 111 -2.78 2.39 -4.73
C ARG A 111 -3.56 3.04 -5.88
N TYR A 112 -4.76 2.52 -6.17
CA TYR A 112 -5.65 3.08 -7.19
C TYR A 112 -6.68 4.04 -6.58
N ARG A 113 -7.33 4.85 -7.42
CA ARG A 113 -8.31 5.85 -6.98
C ARG A 113 -9.52 5.20 -6.29
N LEU A 114 -9.94 5.76 -5.16
CA LEU A 114 -11.09 5.26 -4.40
C LEU A 114 -12.15 6.34 -4.25
N VAL A 115 -13.41 5.94 -4.39
CA VAL A 115 -14.53 6.86 -4.11
C VAL A 115 -14.51 7.28 -2.65
N GLN A 116 -15.02 8.48 -2.38
CA GLN A 116 -15.05 9.01 -1.03
C GLN A 116 -15.93 8.12 -0.12
N THR A 117 -15.38 7.76 1.03
CA THR A 117 -16.06 7.08 2.12
C THR A 117 -16.15 7.97 3.37
N SER A 118 -16.99 7.56 4.31
CA SER A 118 -17.06 8.06 5.68
C SER A 118 -15.78 7.77 6.48
N GLU A 119 -15.80 8.09 7.78
CA GLU A 119 -14.66 7.89 8.70
C GLU A 119 -14.14 6.45 8.72
N ASP A 120 -15.03 5.46 8.60
CA ASP A 120 -14.65 4.05 8.47
C ASP A 120 -15.17 3.49 7.15
N GLY A 121 -14.33 3.58 6.12
CA GLY A 121 -14.67 3.12 4.78
C GLY A 121 -14.92 1.62 4.71
N VAL A 122 -14.20 0.81 5.49
CA VAL A 122 -14.43 -0.64 5.54
C VAL A 122 -15.82 -0.96 6.08
N LYS A 123 -16.21 -0.36 7.20
CA LYS A 123 -17.55 -0.56 7.76
C LYS A 123 -18.64 -0.15 6.77
N GLU A 124 -18.45 0.97 6.08
CA GLU A 124 -19.38 1.44 5.05
C GLU A 124 -19.52 0.44 3.89
N VAL A 125 -18.41 -0.09 3.38
CA VAL A 125 -18.41 -1.13 2.33
C VAL A 125 -19.19 -2.35 2.76
N MET A 126 -18.88 -2.86 3.95
CA MET A 126 -19.54 -4.05 4.48
C MET A 126 -21.05 -3.83 4.66
N SER A 127 -21.46 -2.65 5.12
CA SER A 127 -22.88 -2.29 5.23
C SER A 127 -23.58 -2.20 3.87
N LYS A 128 -22.89 -1.67 2.84
CA LYS A 128 -23.45 -1.58 1.48
C LYS A 128 -23.58 -2.96 0.84
N MET A 129 -22.60 -3.83 1.03
CA MET A 129 -22.63 -5.21 0.52
C MET A 129 -23.72 -6.04 1.20
N SER A 130 -23.85 -5.98 2.52
CA SER A 130 -24.89 -6.73 3.25
C SER A 130 -26.30 -6.23 2.91
N GLY A 131 -26.49 -4.91 2.77
CA GLY A 131 -27.78 -4.32 2.36
C GLY A 131 -28.16 -4.56 0.89
N SER A 132 -27.21 -4.96 0.05
CA SER A 132 -27.46 -5.40 -1.32
C SER A 132 -27.93 -6.86 -1.36
N LEU A 133 -27.25 -7.74 -0.61
CA LEU A 133 -27.58 -9.17 -0.49
C LEU A 133 -28.95 -9.42 0.18
N GLY A 134 -29.39 -8.54 1.07
CA GLY A 134 -30.73 -8.63 1.68
C GLY A 134 -31.89 -8.30 0.74
N ARG A 135 -31.64 -7.65 -0.41
CA ARG A 135 -32.69 -7.25 -1.37
C ARG A 135 -32.93 -8.26 -2.50
N THR A 136 -32.12 -9.31 -2.60
CA THR A 136 -32.22 -10.32 -3.68
C THR A 136 -33.15 -11.50 -3.37
N HIS A 137 -33.88 -11.50 -2.25
CA HIS A 137 -34.79 -12.58 -1.86
C HIS A 137 -36.28 -12.22 -1.85
N HIS A 138 -36.66 -11.11 -2.49
CA HIS A 138 -38.07 -10.71 -2.65
C HIS A 138 -38.45 -10.71 -4.14
N TYR A 139 -38.63 -11.89 -4.72
CA TYR A 139 -39.40 -12.12 -5.95
C TYR A 139 -40.13 -13.46 -5.83
#